data_AF-A0A7Y5CV76-F1
#
_entry.id   AF-A0A7Y5CV76-F1
#
_cell.length_a   1.000
_cell.length_b   1.000
_cell.length_c   1.000
_cell.angle_alpha   90.00
_cell.angle_beta   90.00
_cell.angle_gamma   90.00
#
_symmetry.space_group_name_H-M   'P 1'
#
loop_
_entity.id
_entity.type
_entity.pdbx_description
1 polymer ?
#
loop_
_entity_poly.entity_id
_entity_poly.type
_entity_poly.pdbx_seq_one_letter_code
_entity_poly.pdbx_strand_id
1 'polypeptide(L)'
;MEITKRGILENLQLVPLTRRPLQRGEVEIRVLATGLNFRDVLNALGMYPGDPGPLGNECVGRIVALGEEVMALAADTFATHVTTEAAFVVPKPARLSLAEAATLPITFLTAYHALHHLGKMQAGERVLIHAAAGGVGLAAVQLAQRAGAEIFATAGSPEKHAYLRALGVQHIFSSRTLDFAEQIRQRTNGEGVDLVLNSLAGEFIPHSLSLLRRGGRFLEIGKTDVWNADSVKAQYPEVSYHIIYLGETVHAQPALIRQQFLELCEAFGRGELHPLPATSFPLAEAVSAYRYMAQARHIGKVVLTQTEQARDEGQEARGEGQGAIRAHASYLITGGMGALGLQVARWMVEQGARHLVLVGRSAPSSEASRAIAEMEQAGAKITIAQADISREDEVKRILA
;
A
#
# COMPACT_ATOMS: atom_id res chain seq x y z
N MET A 1 6.83 -6.81 -1.17
CA MET A 1 5.97 -7.65 -2.04
C MET A 1 6.43 -7.39 -3.46
N GLU A 2 6.64 -8.42 -4.27
CA GLU A 2 7.11 -8.25 -5.65
C GLU A 2 6.12 -8.80 -6.67
N ILE A 3 6.23 -8.30 -7.90
CA ILE A 3 5.51 -8.83 -9.07
C ILE A 3 6.54 -9.59 -9.90
N THR A 4 6.50 -10.93 -9.89
CA THR A 4 7.44 -11.75 -10.69
C THR A 4 7.21 -11.54 -12.19
N LYS A 5 5.96 -11.32 -12.61
CA LYS A 5 5.58 -10.93 -13.97
C LYS A 5 4.23 -10.20 -13.98
N ARG A 6 4.17 -9.03 -14.61
CA ARG A 6 2.93 -8.24 -14.74
C ARG A 6 1.91 -8.93 -15.66
N GLY A 7 0.63 -8.63 -15.46
CA GLY A 7 -0.51 -9.10 -16.27
C GLY A 7 -1.43 -10.09 -15.56
N ILE A 8 -0.94 -10.75 -14.51
CA ILE A 8 -1.67 -11.80 -13.77
C ILE A 8 -1.42 -11.58 -12.27
N LEU A 9 -2.48 -11.54 -11.46
CA LEU A 9 -2.39 -11.18 -10.03
C LEU A 9 -1.72 -12.27 -9.19
N GLU A 10 -1.75 -13.52 -9.65
CA GLU A 10 -1.12 -14.69 -9.03
C GLU A 10 0.41 -14.58 -8.98
N ASN A 11 1.00 -13.64 -9.72
CA ASN A 11 2.44 -13.36 -9.72
C ASN A 11 2.87 -12.41 -8.59
N LEU A 12 1.95 -12.00 -7.71
CA LEU A 12 2.29 -11.28 -6.48
C LEU A 12 2.87 -12.25 -5.46
N GLN A 13 4.12 -12.00 -5.05
CA GLN A 13 4.82 -12.86 -4.09
C GLN A 13 5.46 -12.08 -2.95
N LEU A 14 5.36 -12.65 -1.75
CA LEU A 14 6.14 -12.21 -0.61
C LEU A 14 7.54 -12.79 -0.72
N VAL A 15 8.52 -11.90 -0.76
CA VAL A 15 9.94 -12.24 -0.78
C VAL A 15 10.61 -11.69 0.49
N PRO A 16 11.72 -12.28 0.96
CA PRO A 16 12.48 -11.74 2.08
C PRO A 16 12.92 -10.30 1.82
N LEU A 17 12.71 -9.42 2.81
CA LEU A 17 13.14 -8.03 2.76
C LEU A 17 14.55 -7.89 3.33
N THR A 18 15.47 -7.33 2.55
CA THR A 18 16.79 -6.92 3.03
C THR A 18 16.72 -5.50 3.56
N ARG A 19 16.91 -5.33 4.87
CA ARG A 19 16.99 -4.00 5.51
C ARG A 19 18.34 -3.36 5.21
N ARG A 20 18.37 -2.03 5.07
CA ARG A 20 19.59 -1.24 4.81
C ARG A 20 19.85 -0.24 5.93
N PRO A 21 21.12 0.20 6.13
CA PRO A 21 21.42 1.31 7.02
C PRO A 21 20.69 2.59 6.58
N LEU A 22 20.30 3.39 7.57
CA LEU A 22 19.65 4.68 7.36
C LEU A 22 20.66 5.73 6.85
N GLN A 23 20.23 6.55 5.89
CA GLN A 23 20.95 7.75 5.51
C GLN A 23 20.46 8.96 6.32
N ARG A 24 21.21 10.06 6.26
CA ARG A 24 20.83 11.30 6.93
C ARG A 24 19.49 11.81 6.41
N GLY A 25 18.56 12.06 7.32
CA GLY A 25 17.22 12.57 6.99
C GLY A 25 16.18 11.48 6.70
N GLU A 26 16.57 10.21 6.77
CA GLU A 26 15.65 9.08 6.62
C GLU A 26 15.22 8.50 7.96
N VAL A 27 14.04 7.86 7.94
CA VAL A 27 13.53 7.05 9.03
C VAL A 27 13.13 5.67 8.52
N GLU A 28 13.32 4.66 9.35
CA GLU A 28 12.79 3.32 9.11
C GLU A 28 11.47 3.15 9.88
N ILE A 29 10.45 2.66 9.19
CA ILE A 29 9.12 2.44 9.72
C ILE A 29 8.83 0.95 9.66
N ARG A 30 8.51 0.34 10.81
CA ARG A 30 7.84 -0.95 10.88
C ARG A 30 6.40 -0.76 10.41
N VAL A 31 6.08 -1.26 9.23
CA VAL A 31 4.75 -1.12 8.63
C VAL A 31 3.77 -2.01 9.39
N LEU A 32 2.62 -1.45 9.78
CA LEU A 32 1.55 -2.17 10.47
C LEU A 32 0.32 -2.32 9.57
N ALA A 33 0.02 -1.29 8.79
CA ALA A 33 -1.03 -1.29 7.78
C ALA A 33 -0.62 -0.46 6.57
N THR A 34 -1.14 -0.81 5.39
CA THR A 34 -0.92 -0.06 4.15
C THR A 34 -2.20 -0.04 3.33
N GLY A 35 -2.46 1.09 2.67
CA GLY A 35 -3.61 1.23 1.79
C GLY A 35 -3.30 0.66 0.40
N LEU A 36 -4.18 -0.23 -0.08
CA LEU A 36 -4.14 -0.67 -1.47
C LEU A 36 -4.80 0.40 -2.37
N ASN A 37 -4.09 0.86 -3.39
CA ASN A 37 -4.55 1.89 -4.32
C ASN A 37 -4.79 1.32 -5.72
N PHE A 38 -5.64 1.98 -6.51
CA PHE A 38 -5.96 1.53 -7.87
C PHE A 38 -4.72 1.52 -8.79
N ARG A 39 -3.74 2.41 -8.53
CA ARG A 39 -2.42 2.38 -9.15
C ARG A 39 -1.76 1.00 -9.01
N ASP A 40 -1.83 0.38 -7.84
CA ASP A 40 -1.16 -0.89 -7.57
C ASP A 40 -1.81 -2.02 -8.37
N VAL A 41 -3.14 -1.99 -8.52
CA VAL A 41 -3.89 -2.92 -9.38
C VAL A 41 -3.48 -2.75 -10.85
N LEU A 42 -3.43 -1.52 -11.37
CA LEU A 42 -2.97 -1.25 -12.74
C LEU A 42 -1.52 -1.70 -12.95
N ASN A 43 -0.66 -1.53 -11.95
CA ASN A 43 0.73 -1.99 -11.98
C ASN A 43 0.79 -3.52 -12.12
N ALA A 44 0.12 -4.25 -11.22
CA ALA A 44 0.10 -5.70 -11.22
C ALA A 44 -0.50 -6.29 -12.52
N LEU A 45 -1.53 -5.64 -13.09
CA LEU A 45 -2.15 -6.04 -14.35
C LEU A 45 -1.38 -5.58 -15.61
N GLY A 46 -0.27 -4.83 -15.46
CA GLY A 46 0.48 -4.31 -16.60
C GLY A 46 -0.28 -3.28 -17.44
N MET A 47 -1.28 -2.62 -16.84
CA MET A 47 -2.14 -1.62 -17.48
C MET A 47 -1.77 -0.18 -17.09
N TYR A 48 -0.78 0.00 -16.23
CA TYR A 48 -0.31 1.33 -15.83
C TYR A 48 0.53 1.97 -16.95
N PRO A 49 0.29 3.25 -17.31
CA PRO A 49 1.09 3.93 -18.31
C PRO A 49 2.52 4.20 -17.79
N GLY A 50 3.53 3.77 -18.54
CA GLY A 50 4.94 3.91 -18.15
C GLY A 50 5.36 2.95 -17.03
N ASP A 51 6.43 3.29 -16.30
CA ASP A 51 6.83 2.52 -15.13
C ASP A 51 6.20 3.10 -13.85
N PRO A 52 5.25 2.39 -13.22
CA PRO A 52 4.71 2.79 -11.93
C PRO A 52 5.76 2.75 -10.82
N GLY A 53 6.83 1.96 -10.92
CA GLY A 53 7.76 1.69 -9.82
C GLY A 53 7.21 0.68 -8.80
N PRO A 54 7.72 0.68 -7.55
CA PRO A 54 7.36 -0.31 -6.52
C PRO A 54 5.88 -0.32 -6.11
N LEU A 55 5.44 -1.43 -5.51
CA LEU A 55 4.09 -1.61 -5.02
C LEU A 55 3.84 -0.88 -3.70
N GLY A 56 2.67 -0.27 -3.56
CA GLY A 56 2.33 0.51 -2.38
C GLY A 56 3.05 1.86 -2.38
N ASN A 57 2.35 2.86 -1.86
CA ASN A 57 2.80 4.25 -1.81
C ASN A 57 2.44 4.96 -0.50
N GLU A 58 1.92 4.22 0.49
CA GLU A 58 1.53 4.77 1.79
C GLU A 58 1.58 3.69 2.88
N CYS A 59 1.83 4.09 4.12
CA CYS A 59 1.72 3.18 5.25
C CYS A 59 1.33 3.89 6.55
N VAL A 60 0.88 3.08 7.50
CA VAL A 60 0.77 3.39 8.91
C VAL A 60 1.66 2.40 9.64
N GLY A 61 2.50 2.89 10.54
CA GLY A 61 3.49 2.07 11.20
C GLY A 61 4.09 2.72 12.42
N ARG A 62 5.20 2.16 12.90
CA ARG A 62 5.99 2.71 14.00
C ARG A 62 7.39 3.02 13.53
N ILE A 63 7.92 4.19 13.87
CA ILE A 63 9.33 4.51 13.64
C ILE A 63 10.17 3.53 14.48
N VAL A 64 11.06 2.77 13.86
CA VAL A 64 11.83 1.70 14.53
C VAL A 64 12.66 2.25 15.69
N ALA A 65 13.30 3.41 15.50
CA ALA A 65 14.16 4.02 16.51
C ALA A 65 13.40 4.69 17.67
N LEU A 66 12.12 5.06 17.48
CA LEU A 66 11.36 5.88 18.43
C LEU A 66 10.12 5.18 19.01
N GLY A 67 9.60 4.15 18.35
CA GLY A 67 8.36 3.46 18.72
C GLY A 67 7.07 4.24 18.43
N GLU A 68 7.17 5.49 17.96
CA GLU A 68 6.05 6.39 17.68
C GLU A 68 5.22 5.95 16.48
N GLU A 69 3.89 6.02 16.61
CA GLU A 69 2.95 5.70 15.52
C GLU A 69 2.84 6.85 14.52
N VAL A 70 3.07 6.52 13.25
CA VAL A 70 3.13 7.49 12.17
C VAL A 70 2.32 7.02 10.97
N MET A 71 1.94 7.99 10.14
CA MET A 71 1.51 7.76 8.76
C MET A 71 2.59 8.31 7.83
N ALA A 72 2.82 7.64 6.71
CA ALA A 72 3.87 8.04 5.79
C ALA A 72 3.48 7.82 4.33
N LEU A 73 3.99 8.70 3.46
CA LEU A 73 4.13 8.42 2.03
C LEU A 73 5.49 7.78 1.80
N ALA A 74 5.50 6.59 1.20
CA ALA A 74 6.72 5.85 0.94
C ALA A 74 6.48 4.83 -0.16
N ALA A 75 7.46 4.61 -1.03
CA ALA A 75 7.43 3.53 -2.00
C ALA A 75 7.66 2.18 -1.32
N ASP A 76 7.24 1.09 -1.97
CA ASP A 76 7.47 -0.29 -1.51
C ASP A 76 6.87 -0.60 -0.13
N THR A 77 5.70 -0.05 0.15
CA THR A 77 5.04 -0.16 1.47
C THR A 77 4.31 -1.48 1.69
N PHE A 78 4.23 -2.34 0.68
CA PHE A 78 3.69 -3.70 0.82
C PHE A 78 4.79 -4.64 1.36
N ALA A 79 5.38 -4.23 2.47
CA ALA A 79 6.55 -4.81 3.12
C ALA A 79 6.40 -4.73 4.65
N THR A 80 7.26 -5.42 5.39
CA THR A 80 7.27 -5.38 6.87
C THR A 80 7.94 -4.12 7.40
N HIS A 81 8.92 -3.59 6.67
CA HIS A 81 9.65 -2.37 6.98
C HIS A 81 9.82 -1.53 5.71
N VAL A 82 9.84 -0.21 5.88
CA VAL A 82 10.12 0.73 4.79
C VAL A 82 11.06 1.82 5.30
N THR A 83 11.97 2.28 4.45
CA THR A 83 12.77 3.48 4.73
C THR A 83 12.29 4.61 3.83
N THR A 84 12.01 5.78 4.42
CA THR A 84 11.57 6.98 3.69
C THR A 84 12.19 8.22 4.31
N GLU A 85 12.18 9.34 3.57
CA GLU A 85 12.59 10.63 4.11
C GLU A 85 11.63 11.09 5.21
N ALA A 86 12.16 11.66 6.29
CA ALA A 86 11.37 12.18 7.40
C ALA A 86 10.37 13.27 6.97
N ALA A 87 10.62 13.93 5.83
CA ALA A 87 9.71 14.92 5.23
C ALA A 87 8.36 14.31 4.80
N PHE A 88 8.29 13.00 4.55
CA PHE A 88 7.08 12.30 4.12
C PHE A 88 6.31 11.64 5.27
N VAL A 89 6.72 11.89 6.51
CA VAL A 89 6.18 11.25 7.71
C VAL A 89 5.46 12.27 8.57
N VAL A 90 4.26 11.90 9.02
CA VAL A 90 3.42 12.70 9.93
C VAL A 90 2.94 11.83 11.09
N PRO A 91 2.66 12.41 12.27
CA PRO A 91 2.12 11.64 13.39
C PRO A 91 0.74 11.06 13.05
N LYS A 92 0.47 9.84 13.50
CA LYS A 92 -0.89 9.27 13.39
C LYS A 92 -1.82 10.02 14.36
N PRO A 93 -2.98 10.54 13.94
CA PRO A 93 -3.97 11.07 14.87
C PRO A 93 -4.30 10.04 15.96
N ALA A 94 -4.10 10.41 17.23
CA ALA A 94 -4.12 9.47 18.36
C ALA A 94 -5.42 8.67 18.46
N ARG A 95 -6.55 9.31 18.14
CA ARG A 95 -7.89 8.71 18.20
C ARG A 95 -8.19 7.63 17.16
N LEU A 96 -7.41 7.56 16.07
CA LEU A 96 -7.67 6.62 14.98
C LEU A 96 -6.99 5.29 15.29
N SER A 97 -7.65 4.18 14.99
CA SER A 97 -6.99 2.89 14.89
C SER A 97 -6.01 2.86 13.71
N LEU A 98 -5.15 1.83 13.66
CA LEU A 98 -4.21 1.65 12.55
C LEU A 98 -4.93 1.44 11.21
N ALA A 99 -6.01 0.66 11.20
CA ALA A 99 -6.80 0.41 10.00
C ALA A 99 -7.53 1.67 9.52
N GLU A 100 -8.11 2.44 10.44
CA GLU A 100 -8.73 3.74 10.12
C GLU A 100 -7.71 4.72 9.57
N ALA A 101 -6.55 4.86 10.21
CA ALA A 101 -5.47 5.74 9.75
C ALA A 101 -4.96 5.34 8.36
N ALA A 102 -4.93 4.04 8.02
CA ALA A 102 -4.52 3.57 6.70
C ALA A 102 -5.48 3.96 5.57
N THR A 103 -6.65 4.51 5.89
CA THR A 103 -7.59 5.06 4.90
C THR A 103 -7.28 6.48 4.48
N LEU A 104 -6.33 7.16 5.14
CA LEU A 104 -6.11 8.61 5.01
C LEU A 104 -5.12 9.02 3.91
N PRO A 105 -3.85 8.56 3.91
CA PRO A 105 -2.76 9.34 3.33
C PRO A 105 -3.00 9.71 1.86
N ILE A 106 -3.10 8.73 0.96
CA ILE A 106 -3.26 8.97 -0.48
C ILE A 106 -4.66 9.46 -0.82
N THR A 107 -5.71 8.93 -0.18
CA THR A 107 -7.10 9.26 -0.55
C THR A 107 -7.41 10.73 -0.24
N PHE A 108 -7.14 11.16 0.99
CA PHE A 108 -7.40 12.52 1.42
C PHE A 108 -6.39 13.50 0.86
N LEU A 109 -5.10 13.15 0.72
CA LEU A 109 -4.17 14.06 0.05
C LEU A 109 -4.51 14.28 -1.42
N THR A 110 -4.95 13.24 -2.13
CA THR A 110 -5.36 13.38 -3.54
C THR A 110 -6.59 14.30 -3.63
N ALA A 111 -7.64 14.03 -2.85
CA ALA A 111 -8.86 14.84 -2.86
C ALA A 111 -8.60 16.28 -2.37
N TYR A 112 -7.97 16.38 -1.20
CA TYR A 112 -6.98 17.36 -0.76
C TYR A 112 -6.53 18.42 -1.77
N HIS A 113 -5.44 18.01 -2.41
CA HIS A 113 -4.72 18.71 -3.43
C HIS A 113 -5.61 19.06 -4.64
N ALA A 114 -6.45 18.12 -5.09
CA ALA A 114 -7.31 18.32 -6.25
C ALA A 114 -8.36 19.41 -6.01
N LEU A 115 -9.18 19.27 -4.98
CA LEU A 115 -10.33 20.15 -4.76
C LEU A 115 -9.95 21.47 -4.10
N HIS A 116 -9.06 21.44 -3.11
CA HIS A 116 -8.71 22.63 -2.33
C HIS A 116 -7.55 23.41 -2.96
N HIS A 117 -6.44 22.75 -3.30
CA HIS A 117 -5.25 23.46 -3.78
C HIS A 117 -5.33 23.87 -5.25
N LEU A 118 -5.59 22.91 -6.15
CA LEU A 118 -5.71 23.19 -7.59
C LEU A 118 -7.10 23.71 -7.93
N GLY A 119 -8.12 23.03 -7.43
CA GLY A 119 -9.51 23.37 -7.60
C GLY A 119 -9.87 24.69 -6.93
N LYS A 120 -9.39 24.99 -5.71
CA LYS A 120 -9.84 26.17 -4.94
C LYS A 120 -11.35 26.19 -4.72
N MET A 121 -11.96 25.02 -4.48
CA MET A 121 -13.39 24.84 -4.25
C MET A 121 -13.93 25.80 -3.18
N GLN A 122 -15.05 26.46 -3.49
CA GLN A 122 -15.72 27.42 -2.60
C GLN A 122 -17.12 26.93 -2.19
N ALA A 123 -17.65 27.53 -1.12
CA ALA A 123 -19.03 27.32 -0.71
C ALA A 123 -20.01 27.72 -1.81
N GLY A 124 -21.07 26.92 -1.99
CA GLY A 124 -22.09 27.12 -3.01
C GLY A 124 -21.68 26.69 -4.43
N GLU A 125 -20.42 26.27 -4.64
CA GLU A 125 -20.02 25.70 -5.93
C GLU A 125 -20.57 24.28 -6.13
N ARG A 126 -20.83 23.91 -7.39
CA ARG A 126 -21.25 22.56 -7.77
C ARG A 126 -20.05 21.71 -8.15
N VAL A 127 -19.91 20.55 -7.53
CA VAL A 127 -18.83 19.59 -7.84
C VAL A 127 -19.40 18.25 -8.29
N LEU A 128 -18.92 17.77 -9.44
CA LEU A 128 -19.13 16.41 -9.92
C LEU A 128 -17.98 15.51 -9.47
N ILE A 129 -18.27 14.52 -8.63
CA ILE A 129 -17.32 13.53 -8.11
C ILE A 129 -17.59 12.19 -8.78
N HIS A 130 -16.68 11.75 -9.63
CA HIS A 130 -16.78 10.42 -10.22
C HIS A 130 -16.33 9.30 -9.28
N ALA A 131 -16.94 8.11 -9.45
CA ALA A 131 -16.67 6.93 -8.62
C ALA A 131 -16.70 7.24 -7.10
N ALA A 132 -17.68 8.05 -6.68
CA ALA A 132 -17.72 8.70 -5.38
C ALA A 132 -17.70 7.74 -4.18
N ALA A 133 -18.10 6.49 -4.36
CA ALA A 133 -18.06 5.47 -3.30
C ALA A 133 -16.68 4.81 -3.10
N GLY A 134 -15.67 5.14 -3.92
CA GLY A 134 -14.29 4.69 -3.75
C GLY A 134 -13.52 5.54 -2.73
N GLY A 135 -12.24 5.21 -2.51
CA GLY A 135 -11.40 5.88 -1.50
C GLY A 135 -11.29 7.40 -1.69
N VAL A 136 -10.77 7.85 -2.83
CA VAL A 136 -10.64 9.30 -3.14
C VAL A 136 -12.02 9.96 -3.24
N GLY A 137 -13.00 9.26 -3.80
CA GLY A 137 -14.38 9.75 -3.95
C GLY A 137 -15.03 10.09 -2.60
N LEU A 138 -14.93 9.22 -1.61
CA LEU A 138 -15.51 9.46 -0.29
C LEU A 138 -14.75 10.55 0.49
N ALA A 139 -13.42 10.64 0.32
CA ALA A 139 -12.65 11.75 0.87
C ALA A 139 -13.09 13.08 0.23
N ALA A 140 -13.29 13.10 -1.08
CA ALA A 140 -13.79 14.25 -1.83
C ALA A 140 -15.20 14.67 -1.39
N VAL A 141 -16.10 13.71 -1.12
CA VAL A 141 -17.44 14.00 -0.56
C VAL A 141 -17.33 14.73 0.78
N GLN A 142 -16.51 14.24 1.72
CA GLN A 142 -16.34 14.90 3.02
C GLN A 142 -15.77 16.32 2.88
N LEU A 143 -14.77 16.50 2.00
CA LEU A 143 -14.18 17.81 1.75
C LEU A 143 -15.15 18.79 1.08
N ALA A 144 -15.97 18.31 0.14
CA ALA A 144 -17.01 19.10 -0.50
C ALA A 144 -18.11 19.52 0.48
N GLN A 145 -18.55 18.60 1.35
CA GLN A 145 -19.51 18.92 2.42
C GLN A 145 -18.96 19.96 3.38
N ARG A 146 -17.69 19.79 3.81
CA ARG A 146 -17.01 20.75 4.69
C ARG A 146 -16.87 22.13 4.05
N ALA A 147 -16.65 22.19 2.74
CA ALA A 147 -16.59 23.45 2.00
C ALA A 147 -17.97 24.09 1.76
N GLY A 148 -19.06 23.36 1.96
CA GLY A 148 -20.41 23.81 1.62
C GLY A 148 -20.72 23.78 0.12
N ALA A 149 -20.08 22.88 -0.62
CA ALA A 149 -20.32 22.68 -2.05
C ALA A 149 -21.54 21.76 -2.29
N GLU A 150 -22.25 21.98 -3.39
CA GLU A 150 -23.32 21.11 -3.87
C GLU A 150 -22.73 19.91 -4.62
N ILE A 151 -23.06 18.69 -4.17
CA ILE A 151 -22.41 17.47 -4.65
C ILE A 151 -23.28 16.74 -5.66
N PHE A 152 -22.70 16.54 -6.85
CA PHE A 152 -23.13 15.58 -7.86
C PHE A 152 -22.16 14.41 -7.84
N ALA A 153 -22.66 13.18 -7.77
CA ALA A 153 -21.83 12.00 -7.61
C ALA A 153 -22.22 10.91 -8.60
N THR A 154 -21.23 10.17 -9.12
CA THR A 154 -21.50 8.93 -9.85
C THR A 154 -20.99 7.73 -9.06
N ALA A 155 -21.73 6.62 -9.11
CA ALA A 155 -21.31 5.35 -8.54
C ALA A 155 -21.91 4.15 -9.29
N GLY A 156 -21.26 2.99 -9.18
CA GLY A 156 -21.53 1.86 -10.05
C GLY A 156 -22.70 0.96 -9.65
N SER A 157 -23.10 0.92 -8.37
CA SER A 157 -24.11 -0.03 -7.87
C SER A 157 -25.17 0.61 -6.97
N PRO A 158 -26.38 0.02 -6.87
CA PRO A 158 -27.43 0.49 -5.97
C PRO A 158 -27.00 0.55 -4.50
N GLU A 159 -26.19 -0.41 -4.04
CA GLU A 159 -25.62 -0.41 -2.69
C GLU A 159 -24.73 0.83 -2.45
N LYS A 160 -23.87 1.17 -3.42
CA LYS A 160 -23.04 2.37 -3.38
C LYS A 160 -23.88 3.65 -3.40
N HIS A 161 -24.98 3.65 -4.15
CA HIS A 161 -25.93 4.78 -4.16
C HIS A 161 -26.61 4.94 -2.81
N ALA A 162 -27.04 3.84 -2.18
CA ALA A 162 -27.64 3.87 -0.84
C ALA A 162 -26.64 4.41 0.20
N TYR A 163 -25.38 3.97 0.13
CA TYR A 163 -24.31 4.46 1.00
C TYR A 163 -24.07 5.97 0.83
N LEU A 164 -23.92 6.47 -0.41
CA LEU A 164 -23.75 7.90 -0.67
C LEU A 164 -24.94 8.74 -0.21
N ARG A 165 -26.17 8.21 -0.35
CA ARG A 165 -27.38 8.88 0.15
C ARG A 165 -27.40 8.98 1.67
N ALA A 166 -26.94 7.93 2.36
CA ALA A 166 -26.81 7.94 3.82
C ALA A 166 -25.77 8.97 4.31
N LEU A 167 -24.77 9.29 3.49
CA LEU A 167 -23.84 10.38 3.72
C LEU A 167 -24.42 11.78 3.40
N GLY A 168 -25.66 11.87 2.91
CA GLY A 168 -26.31 13.14 2.58
C GLY A 168 -26.06 13.64 1.15
N VAL A 169 -25.49 12.82 0.25
CA VAL A 169 -25.36 13.19 -1.17
C VAL A 169 -26.72 13.13 -1.85
N GLN A 170 -27.17 14.25 -2.42
CA GLN A 170 -28.51 14.39 -3.00
C GLN A 170 -28.59 13.96 -4.47
N HIS A 171 -27.54 14.21 -5.25
CA HIS A 171 -27.52 13.96 -6.69
C HIS A 171 -26.59 12.79 -7.00
N ILE A 172 -27.17 11.60 -7.19
CA ILE A 172 -26.42 10.35 -7.41
C ILE A 172 -26.83 9.73 -8.73
N PHE A 173 -25.85 9.41 -9.57
CA PHE A 173 -26.01 8.86 -10.92
C PHE A 173 -25.19 7.59 -11.13
N SER A 174 -25.46 6.88 -12.22
CA SER A 174 -24.67 5.72 -12.64
C SER A 174 -23.28 6.16 -13.09
N SER A 175 -22.23 5.44 -12.65
CA SER A 175 -20.88 5.55 -13.22
C SER A 175 -20.60 4.51 -14.32
N ARG A 176 -21.66 3.82 -14.80
CA ARG A 176 -21.57 2.76 -15.82
C ARG A 176 -22.25 3.14 -17.14
N THR A 177 -22.99 4.24 -17.16
CA THR A 177 -23.67 4.78 -18.34
C THR A 177 -23.36 6.27 -18.45
N LEU A 178 -23.53 6.83 -19.64
CA LEU A 178 -23.28 8.26 -19.90
C LEU A 178 -24.47 9.16 -19.53
N ASP A 179 -25.58 8.56 -19.06
CA ASP A 179 -26.83 9.27 -18.74
C ASP A 179 -26.65 10.34 -17.65
N PHE A 180 -25.61 10.24 -16.83
CA PHE A 180 -25.28 11.24 -15.81
C PHE A 180 -25.16 12.64 -16.42
N ALA A 181 -24.62 12.77 -17.64
CA ALA A 181 -24.41 14.07 -18.25
C ALA A 181 -25.73 14.79 -18.53
N GLU A 182 -26.69 14.08 -19.13
CA GLU A 182 -27.99 14.67 -19.42
C GLU A 182 -28.81 14.92 -18.15
N GLN A 183 -28.76 14.01 -17.18
CA GLN A 183 -29.46 14.19 -15.91
C GLN A 183 -28.90 15.37 -15.10
N ILE A 184 -27.58 15.61 -15.13
CA ILE A 184 -26.96 16.77 -14.50
C ILE A 184 -27.38 18.05 -15.22
N ARG A 185 -27.37 18.09 -16.56
CA ARG A 185 -27.87 19.24 -17.32
C ARG A 185 -29.29 19.59 -16.92
N GLN A 186 -30.19 18.62 -16.83
CA GLN A 186 -31.57 18.84 -16.43
C GLN A 186 -31.67 19.40 -15.01
N ARG A 187 -30.93 18.83 -14.04
CA ARG A 187 -30.96 19.29 -12.64
C ARG A 187 -30.32 20.67 -12.44
N THR A 188 -29.44 21.06 -13.33
CA THR A 188 -28.74 22.36 -13.29
C THR A 188 -29.35 23.38 -14.25
N ASN A 189 -30.51 23.09 -14.85
CA ASN A 189 -31.14 23.93 -15.88
C ASN A 189 -30.19 24.32 -17.04
N GLY A 190 -29.28 23.41 -17.39
CA GLY A 190 -28.27 23.61 -18.43
C GLY A 190 -27.01 24.37 -17.98
N GLU A 191 -26.93 24.86 -16.76
CA GLU A 191 -25.77 25.61 -16.26
C GLU A 191 -24.52 24.74 -16.04
N GLY A 192 -24.73 23.46 -15.71
CA GLY A 192 -23.64 22.54 -15.42
C GLY A 192 -23.03 22.70 -14.02
N VAL A 193 -21.75 22.35 -13.90
CA VAL A 193 -20.98 22.27 -12.65
C VAL A 193 -19.68 23.08 -12.73
N ASP A 194 -19.09 23.35 -11.56
CA ASP A 194 -17.97 24.27 -11.39
C ASP A 194 -16.64 23.51 -11.31
N LEU A 195 -16.70 22.32 -10.72
CA LEU A 195 -15.59 21.38 -10.63
C LEU A 195 -16.03 20.00 -11.10
N VAL A 196 -15.11 19.29 -11.76
CA VAL A 196 -15.21 17.85 -11.99
C VAL A 196 -13.98 17.20 -11.39
N LEU A 197 -14.16 16.26 -10.47
CA LEU A 197 -13.12 15.33 -10.04
C LEU A 197 -13.30 14.02 -10.82
N ASN A 198 -12.53 13.86 -11.90
CA ASN A 198 -12.66 12.73 -12.82
C ASN A 198 -11.69 11.60 -12.50
N SER A 199 -12.20 10.37 -12.59
CA SER A 199 -11.40 9.15 -12.57
C SER A 199 -11.89 8.11 -13.58
N LEU A 200 -12.82 8.48 -14.47
CA LEU A 200 -13.37 7.61 -15.51
C LEU A 200 -12.63 7.86 -16.83
N ALA A 201 -12.65 6.86 -17.72
CA ALA A 201 -11.91 6.86 -18.98
C ALA A 201 -12.85 6.90 -20.20
N GLY A 202 -12.28 6.98 -21.40
CA GLY A 202 -13.02 6.99 -22.67
C GLY A 202 -14.09 8.10 -22.74
N GLU A 203 -15.27 7.76 -23.27
CA GLU A 203 -16.39 8.69 -23.50
C GLU A 203 -16.89 9.43 -22.25
N PHE A 204 -16.56 8.94 -21.05
CA PHE A 204 -16.90 9.65 -19.82
C PHE A 204 -16.17 11.00 -19.72
N ILE A 205 -14.95 11.12 -20.25
CA ILE A 205 -14.15 12.35 -20.21
C ILE A 205 -14.82 13.50 -20.98
N PRO A 206 -15.11 13.39 -22.29
CA PRO A 206 -15.76 14.48 -23.03
C PRO A 206 -17.16 14.80 -22.48
N HIS A 207 -17.91 13.79 -22.03
CA HIS A 207 -19.20 14.03 -21.39
C HIS A 207 -19.07 14.82 -20.09
N SER A 208 -18.04 14.56 -19.30
CA SER A 208 -17.78 15.30 -18.05
C SER A 208 -17.25 16.71 -18.32
N LEU A 209 -16.37 16.88 -19.31
CA LEU A 209 -15.91 18.20 -19.76
C LEU A 209 -17.08 19.06 -20.25
N SER A 210 -18.04 18.47 -20.96
CA SER A 210 -19.23 19.18 -21.47
C SER A 210 -20.15 19.73 -20.38
N LEU A 211 -19.99 19.29 -19.12
CA LEU A 211 -20.77 19.76 -17.99
C LEU A 211 -20.13 20.95 -17.28
N LEU A 212 -18.88 21.29 -17.58
CA LEU A 212 -18.24 22.42 -16.93
C LEU A 212 -18.80 23.74 -17.43
N ARG A 213 -19.17 24.62 -16.49
CA ARG A 213 -19.47 26.01 -16.80
C ARG A 213 -18.22 26.76 -17.25
N ARG A 214 -18.41 27.97 -17.80
CA ARG A 214 -17.30 28.91 -18.08
C ARG A 214 -16.49 29.15 -16.80
N GLY A 215 -15.16 29.06 -16.87
CA GLY A 215 -14.27 29.14 -15.71
C GLY A 215 -14.20 27.87 -14.86
N GLY A 216 -14.85 26.78 -15.28
CA GLY A 216 -14.86 25.50 -14.57
C GLY A 216 -13.48 24.85 -14.49
N ARG A 217 -13.31 23.95 -13.51
CA ARG A 217 -12.05 23.23 -13.27
C ARG A 217 -12.24 21.72 -13.43
N PHE A 218 -11.50 21.13 -14.34
CA PHE A 218 -11.44 19.70 -14.51
C PHE A 218 -10.19 19.15 -13.81
N LEU A 219 -10.41 18.28 -12.83
CA LEU A 219 -9.40 17.69 -11.98
C LEU A 219 -9.29 16.20 -12.33
N GLU A 220 -8.35 15.88 -13.22
CA GLU A 220 -8.14 14.54 -13.75
C GLU A 220 -7.21 13.74 -12.85
N ILE A 221 -7.74 12.75 -12.14
CA ILE A 221 -6.96 11.77 -11.36
C ILE A 221 -6.89 10.40 -12.05
N GLY A 222 -7.56 10.24 -13.19
CA GLY A 222 -7.49 9.07 -14.05
C GLY A 222 -6.09 8.87 -14.65
N LYS A 223 -5.86 7.65 -15.16
CA LYS A 223 -4.57 7.23 -15.74
C LYS A 223 -4.69 6.70 -17.16
N THR A 224 -5.91 6.45 -17.63
CA THR A 224 -6.17 5.86 -18.94
C THR A 224 -7.02 6.83 -19.74
N ASP A 225 -6.74 6.93 -21.04
CA ASP A 225 -7.41 7.83 -21.99
C ASP A 225 -7.38 9.31 -21.57
N VAL A 226 -6.38 9.71 -20.76
CA VAL A 226 -6.20 11.10 -20.31
C VAL A 226 -5.98 12.02 -21.51
N TRP A 227 -6.76 13.09 -21.60
CA TRP A 227 -6.67 14.03 -22.71
C TRP A 227 -5.44 14.93 -22.59
N ASN A 228 -4.87 15.30 -23.74
CA ASN A 228 -3.79 16.28 -23.78
C ASN A 228 -4.31 17.68 -23.39
N ALA A 229 -3.57 18.39 -22.54
CA ALA A 229 -3.97 19.69 -22.02
C ALA A 229 -4.16 20.76 -23.11
N ASP A 230 -3.34 20.76 -24.16
CA ASP A 230 -3.48 21.70 -25.28
C ASP A 230 -4.73 21.41 -26.09
N SER A 231 -5.09 20.13 -26.26
CA SER A 231 -6.35 19.72 -26.90
C SER A 231 -7.57 20.18 -26.09
N VAL A 232 -7.55 19.99 -24.76
CA VAL A 232 -8.62 20.48 -23.89
C VAL A 232 -8.72 22.00 -23.96
N LYS A 233 -7.59 22.72 -23.92
CA LYS A 233 -7.56 24.18 -24.03
C LYS A 233 -8.08 24.70 -25.38
N ALA A 234 -7.82 23.98 -26.46
CA ALA A 234 -8.34 24.34 -27.77
C ALA A 234 -9.87 24.19 -27.86
N GLN A 235 -10.44 23.14 -27.25
CA GLN A 235 -11.89 22.87 -27.30
C GLN A 235 -12.69 23.58 -26.19
N TYR A 236 -12.08 23.77 -25.02
CA TYR A 236 -12.67 24.37 -23.82
C TYR A 236 -11.74 25.48 -23.28
N PRO A 237 -11.60 26.62 -23.99
CA PRO A 237 -10.59 27.64 -23.70
C PRO A 237 -10.77 28.33 -22.34
N GLU A 238 -11.97 28.27 -21.76
CA GLU A 238 -12.30 28.86 -20.46
C GLU A 238 -12.26 27.86 -19.31
N VAL A 239 -11.90 26.60 -19.56
CA VAL A 239 -11.77 25.57 -18.52
C VAL A 239 -10.30 25.45 -18.09
N SER A 240 -10.08 25.32 -16.79
CA SER A 240 -8.79 24.91 -16.24
C SER A 240 -8.72 23.39 -16.19
N TYR A 241 -7.77 22.78 -16.90
CA TYR A 241 -7.57 21.33 -16.94
C TYR A 241 -6.31 20.95 -16.17
N HIS A 242 -6.47 20.17 -15.11
CA HIS A 242 -5.38 19.73 -14.24
C HIS A 242 -5.26 18.21 -14.26
N ILE A 243 -4.14 17.70 -14.79
CA ILE A 243 -3.76 16.29 -14.65
C ILE A 243 -3.02 16.12 -13.32
N ILE A 244 -3.50 15.24 -12.47
CA ILE A 244 -3.07 15.13 -11.07
C ILE A 244 -2.44 13.78 -10.81
N TYR A 245 -1.10 13.79 -10.72
CA TYR A 245 -0.31 12.62 -10.34
C TYR A 245 0.37 12.90 -9.00
N LEU A 246 -0.32 12.58 -7.91
CA LEU A 246 0.14 12.91 -6.56
C LEU A 246 1.59 12.45 -6.28
N GLY A 247 2.00 11.29 -6.79
CA GLY A 247 3.38 10.82 -6.66
C GLY A 247 4.43 11.77 -7.25
N GLU A 248 4.16 12.37 -8.42
CA GLU A 248 5.04 13.37 -9.02
C GLU A 248 5.04 14.66 -8.21
N THR A 249 3.86 15.07 -7.70
CA THR A 249 3.73 16.24 -6.84
C THR A 249 4.49 16.08 -5.51
N VAL A 250 4.49 14.88 -4.93
CA VAL A 250 5.25 14.57 -3.71
C VAL A 250 6.74 14.81 -3.90
N HIS A 251 7.31 14.39 -5.03
CA HIS A 251 8.71 14.61 -5.33
C HIS A 251 9.04 16.05 -5.74
N ALA A 252 8.15 16.70 -6.51
CA ALA A 252 8.37 18.06 -6.97
C ALA A 252 8.16 19.11 -5.87
N GLN A 253 7.22 18.88 -4.95
CA GLN A 253 6.78 19.83 -3.93
C GLN A 253 6.58 19.16 -2.55
N PRO A 254 7.63 18.54 -1.97
CA PRO A 254 7.52 17.76 -0.73
C PRO A 254 7.01 18.60 0.45
N ALA A 255 7.43 19.86 0.55
CA ALA A 255 7.01 20.76 1.62
C ALA A 255 5.50 21.08 1.55
N LEU A 256 4.95 21.28 0.35
CA LEU A 256 3.53 21.53 0.14
C LEU A 256 2.71 20.31 0.56
N ILE A 257 3.09 19.11 0.10
CA ILE A 257 2.35 17.89 0.44
C ILE A 257 2.42 17.63 1.94
N ARG A 258 3.59 17.83 2.57
CA ARG A 258 3.73 17.69 4.02
C ARG A 258 2.81 18.65 4.77
N GLN A 259 2.73 19.91 4.35
CA GLN A 259 1.82 20.89 4.93
C GLN A 259 0.36 20.42 4.81
N GLN A 260 -0.07 20.03 3.61
CA GLN A 260 -1.43 19.52 3.37
C GLN A 260 -1.73 18.28 4.24
N PHE A 261 -0.75 17.41 4.42
CA PHE A 261 -0.92 16.21 5.22
C PHE A 261 -1.10 16.53 6.72
N LEU A 262 -0.34 17.50 7.24
CA LEU A 262 -0.49 17.97 8.62
C LEU A 262 -1.84 18.67 8.83
N GLU A 263 -2.29 19.52 7.91
CA GLU A 263 -3.62 20.15 7.95
C GLU A 263 -4.74 19.11 8.01
N LEU A 264 -4.64 18.05 7.21
CA LEU A 264 -5.55 16.91 7.28
C LEU A 264 -5.48 16.24 8.65
N CYS A 265 -4.28 15.93 9.16
CA CYS A 265 -4.10 15.30 10.47
C CYS A 265 -4.75 16.12 11.61
N GLU A 266 -4.68 17.45 11.55
CA GLU A 266 -5.36 18.33 12.50
C GLU A 266 -6.89 18.27 12.35
N ALA A 267 -7.41 18.31 11.12
CA ALA A 267 -8.85 18.20 10.87
C ALA A 267 -9.41 16.85 11.34
N PHE A 268 -8.64 15.78 11.12
CA PHE A 268 -8.88 14.50 11.78
C PHE A 268 -8.79 14.70 13.28
N GLY A 269 -7.73 15.19 13.90
CA GLY A 269 -7.67 15.43 15.35
C GLY A 269 -8.91 16.12 15.95
N ARG A 270 -9.45 17.15 15.27
CA ARG A 270 -10.64 17.93 15.69
C ARG A 270 -12.00 17.27 15.42
N GLY A 271 -12.08 16.20 14.64
CA GLY A 271 -13.38 15.56 14.34
C GLY A 271 -14.12 16.13 13.14
N GLU A 272 -13.47 17.00 12.37
CA GLU A 272 -14.03 17.62 11.17
C GLU A 272 -14.04 16.66 9.98
N LEU A 273 -13.15 15.66 10.00
CA LEU A 273 -13.05 14.59 9.01
C LEU A 273 -13.06 13.23 9.71
N HIS A 274 -13.58 12.22 8.99
CA HIS A 274 -13.77 10.87 9.48
C HIS A 274 -13.06 9.84 8.58
N PRO A 275 -12.48 8.78 9.17
CA PRO A 275 -11.84 7.72 8.38
C PRO A 275 -12.85 7.07 7.44
N LEU A 276 -12.36 6.52 6.33
CA LEU A 276 -13.23 5.85 5.35
C LEU A 276 -13.59 4.44 5.85
N PRO A 277 -14.70 3.86 5.39
CA PRO A 277 -14.90 2.42 5.51
C PRO A 277 -13.70 1.67 4.93
N ALA A 278 -13.22 0.67 5.65
CA ALA A 278 -12.09 -0.15 5.24
C ALA A 278 -12.48 -1.61 5.18
N THR A 279 -12.06 -2.30 4.12
CA THR A 279 -12.01 -3.77 4.09
C THR A 279 -10.56 -4.19 4.26
N SER A 280 -10.27 -4.88 5.36
CA SER A 280 -8.92 -5.31 5.70
C SER A 280 -8.65 -6.74 5.23
N PHE A 281 -7.45 -6.96 4.70
CA PHE A 281 -6.91 -8.27 4.37
C PHE A 281 -5.53 -8.41 5.01
N PRO A 282 -5.12 -9.60 5.46
CA PRO A 282 -3.72 -9.86 5.77
C PRO A 282 -2.85 -9.63 4.53
N LEU A 283 -1.62 -9.13 4.70
CA LEU A 283 -0.68 -8.94 3.59
C LEU A 283 -0.37 -10.27 2.88
N ALA A 284 -0.39 -11.39 3.61
CA ALA A 284 -0.28 -12.74 3.04
C ALA A 284 -1.41 -13.08 2.06
N GLU A 285 -2.57 -12.43 2.17
CA GLU A 285 -3.73 -12.60 1.29
C GLU A 285 -3.87 -11.47 0.26
N ALA A 286 -2.79 -10.76 -0.05
CA ALA A 286 -2.81 -9.61 -0.95
C ALA A 286 -3.47 -9.91 -2.30
N VAL A 287 -3.29 -11.10 -2.88
CA VAL A 287 -3.94 -11.48 -4.14
C VAL A 287 -5.47 -11.37 -4.05
N SER A 288 -6.07 -11.80 -2.93
CA SER A 288 -7.50 -11.68 -2.68
C SER A 288 -7.94 -10.21 -2.56
N ALA A 289 -7.14 -9.39 -1.87
CA ALA A 289 -7.39 -7.95 -1.77
C ALA A 289 -7.35 -7.25 -3.13
N TYR A 290 -6.37 -7.59 -3.97
CA TYR A 290 -6.25 -7.09 -5.34
C TYR A 290 -7.43 -7.48 -6.21
N ARG A 291 -7.86 -8.76 -6.17
CA ARG A 291 -9.06 -9.21 -6.91
C ARG A 291 -10.31 -8.47 -6.43
N TYR A 292 -10.48 -8.32 -5.11
CA TYR A 292 -11.59 -7.59 -4.51
C TYR A 292 -11.63 -6.12 -4.97
N MET A 293 -10.46 -5.47 -5.06
CA MET A 293 -10.36 -4.10 -5.57
C MET A 293 -10.61 -4.02 -7.08
N ALA A 294 -10.02 -4.91 -7.88
CA ALA A 294 -10.15 -4.94 -9.34
C ALA A 294 -11.60 -5.15 -9.79
N GLN A 295 -12.38 -5.94 -9.04
CA GLN A 295 -13.82 -6.14 -9.28
C GLN A 295 -14.69 -4.94 -8.82
N ALA A 296 -14.08 -3.88 -8.30
CA ALA A 296 -14.75 -2.68 -7.77
C ALA A 296 -15.85 -3.00 -6.73
N ARG A 297 -15.66 -4.06 -5.93
CA ARG A 297 -16.63 -4.51 -4.90
C ARG A 297 -16.60 -3.68 -3.61
N HIS A 298 -15.49 -3.00 -3.35
CA HIS A 298 -15.28 -2.22 -2.15
C HIS A 298 -16.07 -0.90 -2.14
N ILE A 299 -16.43 -0.46 -0.93
CA ILE A 299 -16.79 0.92 -0.59
C ILE A 299 -15.67 1.46 0.31
N GLY A 300 -15.15 2.64 0.00
CA GLY A 300 -14.01 3.21 0.73
C GLY A 300 -12.68 2.58 0.33
N LYS A 301 -11.93 2.06 1.30
CA LYS A 301 -10.53 1.65 1.14
C LYS A 301 -10.33 0.15 1.33
N VAL A 302 -9.40 -0.43 0.59
CA VAL A 302 -8.86 -1.76 0.89
C VAL A 302 -7.54 -1.58 1.63
N VAL A 303 -7.39 -2.23 2.78
CA VAL A 303 -6.22 -2.10 3.66
C VAL A 303 -5.55 -3.45 3.79
N LEU A 304 -4.24 -3.50 3.57
CA LEU A 304 -3.41 -4.66 3.87
C LEU A 304 -2.81 -4.47 5.26
N THR A 305 -2.92 -5.51 6.10
CA THR A 305 -2.44 -5.50 7.49
C THR A 305 -1.36 -6.56 7.69
N GLN A 306 -0.40 -6.28 8.56
CA GLN A 306 0.53 -7.33 9.00
C GLN A 306 -0.17 -8.28 9.97
N THR A 307 0.06 -9.58 9.83
CA THR A 307 -0.52 -10.60 10.71
C THR A 307 -0.01 -10.42 12.15
N GLU A 308 -0.85 -10.76 13.13
CA GLU A 308 -0.62 -10.52 14.57
C GLU A 308 0.66 -11.16 15.15
N GLN A 309 1.33 -12.06 14.43
CA GLN A 309 2.65 -12.59 14.82
C GLN A 309 3.75 -11.51 14.87
N ALA A 310 3.51 -10.32 14.33
CA ALA A 310 4.39 -9.16 14.49
C ALA A 310 4.12 -8.31 15.76
N ARG A 311 3.11 -8.66 16.58
CA ARG A 311 2.74 -7.86 17.77
C ARG A 311 3.62 -8.08 19.00
N ASP A 312 4.36 -9.19 19.06
CA ASP A 312 5.16 -9.58 20.24
C ASP A 312 6.68 -9.48 20.07
N GLU A 313 7.20 -8.89 19.00
CA GLU A 313 8.64 -8.56 18.91
C GLU A 313 8.93 -7.22 19.59
N GLY A 314 8.54 -7.13 20.86
CA GLY A 314 8.98 -6.12 21.81
C GLY A 314 10.29 -6.53 22.48
N GLN A 315 11.24 -7.13 21.76
CA GLN A 315 12.59 -7.48 22.22
C GLN A 315 13.33 -8.18 21.09
N GLU A 316 13.92 -7.44 20.14
CA GLU A 316 15.10 -7.87 19.36
C GLU A 316 15.58 -6.72 18.45
N ALA A 317 15.78 -5.55 19.04
CA ALA A 317 16.62 -4.51 18.45
C ALA A 317 18.04 -4.64 19.00
N ARG A 318 18.75 -5.71 18.62
CA ARG A 318 20.22 -5.79 18.67
C ARG A 318 20.75 -6.70 17.55
N GLY A 319 21.36 -6.09 16.53
CA GLY A 319 22.30 -6.76 15.62
C GLY A 319 21.78 -7.08 14.22
N GLU A 320 21.99 -6.13 13.31
CA GLU A 320 22.53 -6.31 11.96
C GLU A 320 22.29 -7.65 11.22
N GLY A 321 21.47 -7.60 10.17
CA GLY A 321 21.85 -8.05 8.82
C GLY A 321 22.45 -9.44 8.63
N GLN A 322 21.93 -10.49 9.27
CA GLN A 322 22.29 -11.87 8.92
C GLN A 322 21.00 -12.64 8.63
N GLY A 323 20.98 -13.46 7.57
CA GLY A 323 19.84 -14.31 7.22
C GLY A 323 19.38 -15.20 8.38
N ALA A 324 18.32 -15.98 8.18
CA ALA A 324 17.80 -16.89 9.22
C ALA A 324 18.88 -17.82 9.83
N ILE A 325 20.00 -18.01 9.13
CA ILE A 325 21.19 -18.71 9.59
C ILE A 325 22.26 -17.70 10.04
N ARG A 326 22.57 -17.74 11.33
CA ARG A 326 23.55 -16.92 12.04
C ARG A 326 24.88 -17.66 12.07
N ALA A 327 25.97 -17.00 11.64
CA ALA A 327 27.29 -17.63 11.57
C ALA A 327 27.81 -18.09 12.95
N HIS A 328 27.42 -17.40 14.03
CA HIS A 328 27.86 -17.69 15.40
C HIS A 328 26.97 -18.68 16.17
N ALA A 329 25.89 -19.19 15.55
CA ALA A 329 25.00 -20.15 16.18
C ALA A 329 25.41 -21.61 15.85
N SER A 330 25.03 -22.53 16.74
CA SER A 330 25.17 -23.98 16.54
C SER A 330 23.84 -24.59 16.10
N TYR A 331 23.87 -25.40 15.05
CA TYR A 331 22.69 -26.02 14.46
C TYR A 331 22.73 -27.53 14.62
N LEU A 332 21.72 -28.10 15.29
CA LEU A 332 21.58 -29.54 15.47
C LEU A 332 20.66 -30.13 14.40
N ILE A 333 21.13 -31.14 13.67
CA ILE A 333 20.37 -31.83 12.62
C ILE A 333 20.21 -33.30 13.01
N THR A 334 18.98 -33.68 13.36
CA THR A 334 18.62 -35.08 13.62
C THR A 334 18.52 -35.87 12.32
N GLY A 335 19.13 -37.05 12.26
CA GLY A 335 19.30 -37.76 10.99
C GLY A 335 20.30 -37.05 10.06
N GLY A 336 21.18 -36.21 10.59
CA GLY A 336 22.10 -35.35 9.83
C GLY A 336 23.11 -36.10 8.96
N MET A 337 23.32 -37.40 9.24
CA MET A 337 24.19 -38.28 8.45
C MET A 337 23.43 -39.03 7.33
N GLY A 338 22.11 -38.87 7.22
CA GLY A 338 21.31 -39.41 6.12
C GLY A 338 21.39 -38.54 4.87
N ALA A 339 20.98 -39.07 3.72
CA ALA A 339 21.07 -38.36 2.43
C ALA A 339 20.43 -36.96 2.47
N LEU A 340 19.21 -36.83 2.99
CA LEU A 340 18.53 -35.53 3.12
C LEU A 340 19.18 -34.64 4.18
N GLY A 341 19.60 -35.22 5.31
CA GLY A 341 20.28 -34.49 6.39
C GLY A 341 21.58 -33.82 5.91
N LEU A 342 22.35 -34.52 5.07
CA LEU A 342 23.57 -33.99 4.46
C LEU A 342 23.28 -32.87 3.46
N GLN A 343 22.20 -32.96 2.68
CA GLN A 343 21.80 -31.88 1.77
C GLN A 343 21.37 -30.62 2.53
N VAL A 344 20.59 -30.79 3.61
CA VAL A 344 20.23 -29.68 4.50
C VAL A 344 21.49 -29.07 5.13
N ALA A 345 22.41 -29.89 5.64
CA ALA A 345 23.66 -29.42 6.21
C ALA A 345 24.48 -28.59 5.20
N ARG A 346 24.62 -29.05 3.95
CA ARG A 346 25.32 -28.33 2.87
C ARG A 346 24.68 -26.97 2.60
N TRP A 347 23.37 -26.96 2.37
CA TRP A 347 22.62 -25.72 2.16
C TRP A 347 22.80 -24.75 3.34
N MET A 348 22.76 -25.23 4.58
CA MET A 348 22.96 -24.37 5.75
C MET A 348 24.36 -23.75 5.79
N VAL A 349 25.40 -24.50 5.41
CA VAL A 349 26.77 -23.98 5.32
C VAL A 349 26.90 -22.90 4.23
N GLU A 350 26.26 -23.12 3.07
CA GLU A 350 26.16 -22.13 1.99
C GLU A 350 25.44 -20.85 2.43
N GLN A 351 24.39 -20.98 3.26
CA GLN A 351 23.66 -19.86 3.86
C GLN A 351 24.41 -19.18 5.02
N GLY A 352 25.59 -19.66 5.41
CA GLY A 352 26.46 -19.00 6.40
C GLY A 352 26.61 -19.72 7.73
N ALA A 353 26.03 -20.91 7.92
CA ALA A 353 26.25 -21.68 9.15
C ALA A 353 27.73 -22.07 9.28
N ARG A 354 28.28 -21.96 10.50
CA ARG A 354 29.67 -22.35 10.79
C ARG A 354 29.79 -23.43 11.85
N HIS A 355 28.73 -23.74 12.59
CA HIS A 355 28.75 -24.79 13.62
C HIS A 355 27.54 -25.72 13.44
N LEU A 356 27.79 -26.97 13.05
CA LEU A 356 26.74 -27.98 12.87
C LEU A 356 27.00 -29.20 13.74
N VAL A 357 25.94 -29.75 14.33
CA VAL A 357 25.94 -31.01 15.07
C VAL A 357 25.05 -32.01 14.30
N LEU A 358 25.67 -33.01 13.68
CA LEU A 358 24.96 -34.04 12.93
C LEU A 358 24.69 -35.23 13.85
N VAL A 359 23.42 -35.44 14.18
CA VAL A 359 22.99 -36.50 15.10
C VAL A 359 22.46 -37.69 14.30
N GLY A 360 22.86 -38.90 14.69
CA GLY A 360 22.28 -40.12 14.15
C GLY A 360 22.65 -41.34 14.99
N ARG A 361 22.03 -42.49 14.70
CA ARG A 361 22.21 -43.71 15.50
C ARG A 361 23.47 -44.51 15.15
N SER A 362 24.04 -44.25 13.97
CA SER A 362 25.17 -45.00 13.42
C SER A 362 26.33 -44.07 13.12
N ALA A 363 27.54 -44.63 12.99
CA ALA A 363 28.69 -43.91 12.45
C ALA A 363 28.44 -43.42 11.02
N PRO A 364 29.07 -42.31 10.59
CA PRO A 364 28.95 -41.83 9.22
C PRO A 364 29.43 -42.89 8.22
N SER A 365 28.67 -43.09 7.15
CA SER A 365 29.12 -43.87 6.00
C SER A 365 30.30 -43.18 5.29
N SER A 366 30.98 -43.88 4.37
CA SER A 366 32.04 -43.28 3.55
C SER A 366 31.56 -42.06 2.76
N GLU A 367 30.33 -42.09 2.26
CA GLU A 367 29.68 -40.96 1.57
C GLU A 367 29.40 -39.80 2.51
N ALA A 368 28.89 -40.08 3.72
CA ALA A 368 28.65 -39.05 4.72
C ALA A 368 29.96 -38.39 5.16
N SER A 369 31.02 -39.18 5.38
CA SER A 369 32.34 -38.67 5.75
C SER A 369 32.94 -37.76 4.67
N ARG A 370 32.74 -38.08 3.38
CA ARG A 370 33.17 -37.21 2.27
C ARG A 370 32.40 -35.88 2.27
N ALA A 371 31.08 -35.95 2.43
CA ALA A 371 30.23 -34.76 2.49
C ALA A 371 30.57 -33.85 3.68
N ILE A 372 30.90 -34.45 4.83
CA ILE A 372 31.35 -33.73 6.02
C ILE A 372 32.68 -33.02 5.74
N ALA A 373 33.66 -33.71 5.16
CA ALA A 373 34.95 -33.11 4.83
C ALA A 373 34.83 -31.92 3.85
N GLU A 374 33.93 -32.01 2.85
CA GLU A 374 33.66 -30.90 1.92
C GLU A 374 33.08 -29.67 2.64
N MET A 375 32.14 -29.87 3.57
CA MET A 375 31.58 -28.78 4.37
C MET A 375 32.61 -28.19 5.34
N GLU A 376 33.51 -29.01 5.88
CA GLU A 376 34.62 -28.53 6.72
C GLU A 376 35.63 -27.71 5.92
N GLN A 377 35.94 -28.10 4.69
CA GLN A 377 36.74 -27.29 3.76
C GLN A 377 36.08 -25.96 3.41
N ALA A 378 34.75 -25.91 3.38
CA ALA A 378 33.97 -24.67 3.20
C ALA A 378 33.92 -23.80 4.47
N GLY A 379 34.62 -24.17 5.54
CA GLY A 379 34.78 -23.36 6.75
C GLY A 379 33.76 -23.65 7.86
N ALA A 380 32.99 -24.74 7.77
CA ALA A 380 32.12 -25.17 8.86
C ALA A 380 32.86 -26.10 9.84
N LYS A 381 32.52 -26.02 11.12
CA LYS A 381 32.91 -26.99 12.15
C LYS A 381 31.77 -27.98 12.35
N ILE A 382 32.01 -29.25 12.03
CA ILE A 382 31.00 -30.29 12.15
C ILE A 382 31.32 -31.21 13.33
N THR A 383 30.34 -31.38 14.22
CA THR A 383 30.41 -32.34 15.33
C THR A 383 29.46 -33.49 15.05
N ILE A 384 29.97 -34.72 15.12
CA ILE A 384 29.14 -35.91 14.96
C ILE A 384 28.72 -36.38 16.35
N ALA A 385 27.42 -36.55 16.55
CA ALA A 385 26.87 -37.10 17.77
C ALA A 385 26.11 -38.39 17.47
N GLN A 386 26.60 -39.50 18.02
CA GLN A 386 25.89 -40.77 17.97
C GLN A 386 24.90 -40.86 19.12
N ALA A 387 23.62 -40.76 18.81
CA ALA A 387 22.56 -40.80 19.81
C ALA A 387 21.21 -41.19 19.21
N ASP A 388 20.36 -41.76 20.05
CA ASP A 388 18.94 -41.90 19.81
C ASP A 388 18.18 -40.70 20.41
N ILE A 389 17.61 -39.86 19.53
CA ILE A 389 16.89 -38.65 19.94
C ILE A 389 15.58 -38.94 20.70
N SER A 390 15.10 -40.20 20.68
CA SER A 390 13.96 -40.62 21.49
C SER A 390 14.30 -40.85 22.97
N ARG A 391 15.59 -40.86 23.33
CA ARG A 391 16.07 -41.07 24.70
C ARG A 391 16.54 -39.76 25.33
N GLU A 392 15.82 -39.30 26.34
CA GLU A 392 16.06 -38.01 27.01
C GLU A 392 17.51 -37.84 27.51
N ASP A 393 18.10 -38.87 28.13
CA ASP A 393 19.47 -38.83 28.64
C ASP A 393 20.52 -38.67 27.53
N GLU A 394 20.24 -39.17 26.32
CA GLU A 394 21.14 -39.02 25.18
C GLU A 394 21.02 -37.62 24.59
N VAL A 395 19.81 -37.07 24.51
CA VAL A 395 19.56 -35.68 24.09
C VAL A 395 20.26 -34.69 25.04
N LYS A 396 20.13 -34.90 26.36
CA LYS A 396 20.80 -34.06 27.37
C LYS A 396 22.32 -34.02 27.18
N ARG A 397 22.95 -35.15 26.84
CA ARG A 397 24.40 -35.21 26.57
C ARG A 397 24.83 -34.46 25.30
N ILE A 398 23.95 -34.33 24.31
CA ILE A 398 24.24 -33.58 23.08
C ILE A 398 24.09 -32.06 23.29
N LEU A 399 23.18 -31.66 24.18
CA LEU A 399 22.86 -30.25 24.45
C LEU A 399 23.74 -29.62 25.55
N ALA A 400 24.40 -30.45 26.37
CA ALA A 400 25.38 -30.02 27.38
C ALA A 400 26.72 -29.65 26.73
#